data_AF-A0A7J6XJT4-F1
#
_entry.id   AF-A0A7J6XJT4-F1
#
_cell.length_a   1.000
_cell.length_b   1.000
_cell.length_c   1.000
_cell.angle_alpha   90.00
_cell.angle_beta   90.00
_cell.angle_gamma   90.00
#
_symmetry.space_group_name_H-M   'P 1'
#
loop_
_entity.id
_entity.type
_entity.pdbx_description
1 polymer ?
#
loop_
_entity_poly.entity_id
_entity_poly.type
_entity_poly.pdbx_seq_one_letter_code
_entity_poly.pdbx_strand_id
1 'polypeptide(L)'
;MVLKRLLWVWTPHPHQYAYRSMRTTTMQLAHLIHEVEHNRNHYFQVELPKKSGIGNQLHYRPHRTLLVLVDFSKAFDSIDHRVLSRLLANIPGVNCRRWLRNFLCGRYAKTRVGNRNSDRRPMLRGVPQGSVLGPYLFSLYVHPLLNLLNSFADVTADMYADDLSIIVKGQSREDAIPTANMVLKKLHAWSQENGLAINPSKCEAAWFTLSTHTESDYDREGKWPLVVAGCEIPVMTMGASRTTKLLGMDLDPRLTLNVAATKQCAATSQRGY
;
A
#
# COMPACT_ATOMS: atom_id res chain seq x y z
N MET A 1 1.90 -29.82 4.21
CA MET A 1 0.72 -30.26 5.00
C MET A 1 0.11 -29.16 5.86
N VAL A 2 0.90 -28.36 6.61
CA VAL A 2 0.37 -27.33 7.52
C VAL A 2 -0.26 -26.14 6.80
N LEU A 3 0.34 -25.62 5.73
CA LEU A 3 -0.25 -24.52 4.94
C LEU A 3 -1.66 -24.86 4.44
N LYS A 4 -1.86 -26.05 3.89
CA LYS A 4 -3.19 -26.53 3.43
C LYS A 4 -4.22 -26.52 4.58
N ARG A 5 -3.81 -26.95 5.79
CA ARG A 5 -4.69 -26.92 6.97
C ARG A 5 -4.99 -25.50 7.44
N LEU A 6 -4.01 -24.60 7.40
CA LEU A 6 -4.21 -23.19 7.73
C LEU A 6 -5.21 -22.54 6.76
N LEU A 7 -5.02 -22.74 5.45
CA LEU A 7 -5.92 -22.21 4.42
C LEU A 7 -7.32 -22.85 4.42
N TRP A 8 -7.48 -24.02 5.05
CA TRP A 8 -8.78 -24.65 5.25
C TRP A 8 -9.61 -23.97 6.34
N VAL A 9 -8.96 -23.36 7.33
CA VAL A 9 -9.63 -22.71 8.48
C VAL A 9 -9.53 -21.18 8.46
N TRP A 10 -8.76 -20.62 7.54
CA TRP A 10 -8.53 -19.18 7.42
C TRP A 10 -8.36 -18.79 5.96
N THR A 11 -9.03 -17.70 5.57
CA THR A 11 -8.95 -17.13 4.22
C THR A 11 -8.18 -15.81 4.25
N PRO A 12 -7.13 -15.65 3.43
CA PRO A 12 -6.43 -14.38 3.29
C PRO A 12 -7.35 -13.26 2.80
N HIS A 13 -7.12 -12.04 3.29
CA HIS A 13 -7.93 -10.86 2.97
C HIS A 13 -8.04 -10.65 1.44
N PRO A 14 -9.21 -10.28 0.89
CA PRO A 14 -9.39 -10.10 -0.55
C PRO A 14 -8.52 -8.99 -1.16
N HIS A 15 -8.07 -8.01 -0.37
CA HIS A 15 -7.14 -6.95 -0.78
C HIS A 15 -5.66 -7.25 -0.49
N GLN A 16 -5.31 -8.50 -0.11
CA GLN A 16 -3.93 -8.97 -0.05
C GLN A 16 -3.68 -9.92 -1.23
N TYR A 17 -2.83 -9.51 -2.16
CA TYR A 17 -2.65 -10.16 -3.46
C TYR A 17 -1.45 -11.11 -3.52
N ALA A 18 -0.38 -10.84 -2.76
CA ALA A 18 0.86 -11.58 -2.91
C ALA A 18 0.79 -13.03 -2.42
N TYR A 19 1.66 -13.87 -3.00
CA TYR A 19 1.89 -15.27 -2.59
C TYR A 19 0.64 -16.16 -2.57
N ARG A 20 -0.37 -15.81 -3.38
CA ARG A 20 -1.62 -16.57 -3.52
C ARG A 20 -1.69 -17.23 -4.89
N SER A 21 -2.27 -18.44 -4.92
CA SER A 21 -2.59 -19.10 -6.19
C SER A 21 -3.53 -18.21 -7.00
N MET A 22 -3.23 -18.05 -8.30
CA MET A 22 -3.98 -17.21 -9.25
C MET A 22 -4.05 -15.72 -8.89
N ARG A 23 -3.10 -15.19 -8.10
CA ARG A 23 -2.96 -13.75 -7.89
C ARG A 23 -1.55 -13.26 -8.24
N THR A 24 -1.51 -12.21 -9.05
CA THR A 24 -0.29 -11.66 -9.64
C THR A 24 -0.14 -10.19 -9.28
N THR A 25 1.06 -9.63 -9.47
CA THR A 25 1.31 -8.18 -9.38
C THR A 25 0.36 -7.40 -10.30
N THR A 26 0.02 -7.97 -11.46
CA THR A 26 -0.93 -7.40 -12.41
C THR A 26 -2.34 -7.25 -11.85
N MET A 27 -2.76 -8.03 -10.85
CA MET A 27 -4.08 -7.87 -10.25
C MET A 27 -4.19 -6.64 -9.36
N GLN A 28 -3.16 -6.32 -8.56
CA GLN A 28 -3.17 -5.09 -7.77
C GLN A 28 -3.12 -3.87 -8.69
N LEU A 29 -2.28 -3.93 -9.74
CA LEU A 29 -2.21 -2.87 -10.75
C LEU A 29 -3.55 -2.72 -11.50
N ALA A 30 -4.17 -3.82 -11.92
CA ALA A 30 -5.47 -3.80 -12.58
C ALA A 30 -6.56 -3.23 -11.68
N HIS A 31 -6.52 -3.52 -10.37
CA HIS A 31 -7.46 -2.95 -9.40
C HIS A 31 -7.25 -1.44 -9.23
N LEU A 32 -6.00 -0.99 -9.11
CA LEU A 32 -5.69 0.44 -9.10
C LEU A 32 -6.18 1.14 -10.38
N ILE A 33 -5.90 0.56 -11.55
CA ILE A 33 -6.37 1.11 -12.84
C ILE A 33 -7.89 1.17 -12.87
N HIS A 34 -8.57 0.11 -12.43
CA HIS A 34 -10.01 0.06 -12.34
C HIS A 34 -10.56 1.17 -11.43
N GLU A 35 -10.02 1.34 -10.23
CA GLU A 35 -10.44 2.39 -9.29
C GLU A 35 -10.24 3.79 -9.88
N VAL A 36 -9.09 4.04 -10.50
CA VAL A 36 -8.79 5.34 -11.14
C VAL A 36 -9.77 5.61 -12.28
N GLU A 37 -10.00 4.66 -13.17
CA GLU A 37 -10.93 4.81 -14.31
C GLU A 37 -12.39 4.87 -13.87
N HIS A 38 -12.78 4.11 -12.84
CA HIS A 38 -14.11 4.16 -12.27
C HIS A 38 -14.40 5.55 -11.68
N ASN A 39 -13.45 6.10 -10.91
CA ASN A 39 -13.57 7.45 -10.35
C ASN A 39 -13.61 8.52 -11.45
N ARG A 40 -12.83 8.37 -12.53
CA ARG A 40 -12.87 9.28 -13.70
C ARG A 40 -14.23 9.31 -14.40
N ASN A 41 -15.01 8.23 -14.33
CA ASN A 41 -16.33 8.13 -14.94
C ASN A 41 -17.47 8.57 -14.00
N HIS A 42 -17.17 8.92 -12.76
CA HIS A 42 -18.13 9.49 -11.82
C HIS A 42 -18.00 11.01 -11.75
N TYR A 43 -19.09 11.72 -12.02
CA TYR A 43 -19.09 13.18 -12.13
C TYR A 43 -19.85 13.84 -10.98
N PHE A 44 -19.37 15.01 -10.57
CA PHE A 44 -20.03 15.91 -9.63
C PHE A 44 -20.22 17.30 -10.25
N GLN A 45 -21.21 18.02 -9.74
CA GLN A 45 -21.55 19.36 -10.19
C GLN A 45 -20.68 20.41 -9.48
N VAL A 46 -20.19 21.39 -10.22
CA VAL A 46 -19.43 22.53 -9.72
C VAL A 46 -19.95 23.80 -10.38
N GLU A 47 -20.25 24.82 -9.58
CA GLU A 47 -20.53 26.16 -10.08
C GLU A 47 -19.23 26.94 -10.23
N LEU A 48 -18.95 27.43 -11.43
CA LEU A 48 -17.79 28.26 -11.73
C LEU A 48 -18.23 29.61 -12.28
N PRO A 49 -17.54 30.71 -11.96
CA PRO A 49 -17.83 32.01 -12.55
C PRO A 49 -17.67 31.96 -14.07
N LYS A 50 -18.61 32.56 -14.80
CA LYS A 50 -18.50 32.69 -16.26
C LYS A 50 -17.32 33.57 -16.62
N LYS A 51 -16.64 33.28 -17.75
CA LYS A 51 -15.56 34.13 -18.30
C LYS A 51 -15.99 35.58 -18.55
N SER A 52 -17.29 35.83 -18.73
CA SER A 52 -17.88 37.16 -18.88
C SER A 52 -18.00 37.94 -17.55
N GLY A 53 -17.68 37.33 -16.40
CA GLY A 53 -17.72 37.96 -15.08
C GLY A 53 -19.10 38.09 -14.45
N ILE A 54 -20.19 37.79 -15.19
CA ILE A 54 -21.57 37.90 -14.70
C ILE A 54 -22.18 36.51 -14.56
N GLY A 55 -22.39 36.10 -13.30
CA GLY A 55 -23.06 34.85 -12.92
C GLY A 55 -22.19 33.60 -12.97
N ASN A 56 -22.72 32.52 -12.40
CA ASN A 56 -22.09 31.20 -12.41
C ASN A 56 -22.59 30.37 -13.59
N GLN A 57 -21.75 29.44 -14.05
CA GLN A 57 -22.10 28.37 -14.96
C GLN A 57 -21.90 27.04 -14.26
N LEU A 58 -22.84 26.11 -14.50
CA LEU A 58 -22.72 24.74 -14.03
C LEU A 58 -21.71 23.99 -14.91
N HIS A 59 -20.74 23.36 -14.27
CA HIS A 59 -19.77 22.46 -14.87
C HIS A 59 -19.85 21.09 -14.20
N TYR A 60 -19.62 20.04 -14.97
CA TYR A 60 -19.48 18.69 -14.44
C TYR A 60 -18.01 18.34 -14.41
N ARG A 61 -17.52 17.89 -13.25
CA ARG A 61 -16.13 17.47 -13.09
C ARG A 61 -16.06 16.00 -12.67
N PRO A 62 -15.10 15.23 -13.19
CA PRO A 62 -14.92 13.86 -12.75
C PRO A 62 -14.28 13.81 -11.36
N HIS A 63 -14.60 12.78 -10.58
CA HIS A 63 -13.83 12.44 -9.40
C HIS A 63 -12.41 12.05 -9.80
N ARG A 64 -11.50 12.23 -8.85
CA ARG A 64 -10.06 12.01 -9.00
C ARG A 64 -9.58 11.10 -7.90
N THR A 65 -8.36 10.61 -8.06
CA THR A 65 -7.82 9.58 -7.20
C THR A 65 -6.46 10.02 -6.68
N LEU A 66 -6.31 10.03 -5.35
CA LEU A 66 -5.04 10.11 -4.67
C LEU A 66 -4.57 8.70 -4.33
N LEU A 67 -3.40 8.31 -4.81
CA LEU A 67 -2.72 7.10 -4.39
C LEU A 67 -1.63 7.47 -3.39
N VAL A 68 -1.58 6.75 -2.28
CA VAL A 68 -0.51 6.82 -1.28
C VAL A 68 0.14 5.45 -1.16
N LEU A 69 1.43 5.38 -1.47
CA LEU A 69 2.26 4.19 -1.32
C LEU A 69 2.99 4.28 0.01
N VAL A 70 2.77 3.29 0.86
CA VAL A 70 3.36 3.20 2.19
C VAL A 70 4.38 2.07 2.24
N ASP A 71 5.60 2.42 2.63
CA ASP A 71 6.70 1.47 2.85
C ASP A 71 6.83 1.14 4.34
N PHE A 72 6.90 -0.15 4.67
CA PHE A 72 7.18 -0.60 6.04
C PHE A 72 8.66 -0.97 6.21
N SER A 73 9.27 -0.53 7.31
CA SER A 73 10.65 -0.87 7.64
C SER A 73 10.78 -2.35 8.02
N LYS A 74 11.47 -3.11 7.15
CA LYS A 74 11.81 -4.54 7.38
C LYS A 74 10.59 -5.37 7.78
N ALA A 75 9.52 -5.27 7.00
CA ALA A 75 8.19 -5.75 7.39
C ALA A 75 8.17 -7.20 7.91
N PHE A 76 8.76 -8.13 7.15
CA PHE A 76 8.84 -9.55 7.53
C PHE A 76 9.69 -9.83 8.77
N ASP A 77 10.71 -9.02 9.02
CA ASP A 77 11.58 -9.16 10.20
C ASP A 77 10.96 -8.48 11.44
N SER A 78 10.02 -7.55 11.23
CA SER A 78 9.38 -6.75 12.26
C SER A 78 8.15 -7.39 12.91
N ILE A 79 7.59 -8.47 12.33
CA ILE A 79 6.43 -9.20 12.88
C ILE A 79 6.64 -9.54 14.37
N ASP A 80 5.84 -8.96 15.27
CA ASP A 80 5.93 -9.26 16.70
C ASP A 80 5.26 -10.61 17.00
N HIS A 81 6.01 -11.55 17.59
CA HIS A 81 5.49 -12.89 17.88
C HIS A 81 4.33 -12.87 18.90
N ARG A 82 4.23 -11.86 19.77
CA ARG A 82 3.12 -11.71 20.72
C ARG A 82 1.83 -11.31 20.01
N VAL A 83 1.92 -10.37 19.06
CA VAL A 83 0.78 -9.98 18.21
C VAL A 83 0.34 -11.17 17.36
N LEU A 84 1.28 -11.81 16.66
CA LEU A 84 0.98 -12.96 15.82
C LEU A 84 0.40 -14.12 16.64
N SER A 85 0.88 -14.38 17.85
CA SER A 85 0.32 -15.41 18.73
C SER A 85 -1.13 -15.14 19.13
N ARG A 86 -1.48 -13.86 19.39
CA ARG A 86 -2.87 -13.46 19.66
C ARG A 86 -3.77 -13.71 18.44
N LEU A 87 -3.31 -13.36 17.24
CA LEU A 87 -4.05 -13.62 16.01
C LEU A 87 -4.22 -15.13 15.76
N LEU A 88 -3.18 -15.91 16.00
CA LEU A 88 -3.20 -17.37 15.88
C LEU A 88 -4.14 -18.04 16.89
N ALA A 89 -4.36 -17.45 18.07
CA ALA A 89 -5.31 -17.97 19.05
C ALA A 89 -6.74 -18.03 18.51
N ASN A 90 -7.09 -17.10 17.62
CA ASN A 90 -8.40 -17.02 16.97
C ASN A 90 -8.57 -18.02 15.81
N ILE A 91 -7.50 -18.71 15.38
CA ILE A 91 -7.58 -19.69 14.30
C ILE A 91 -8.07 -21.04 14.84
N PRO A 92 -9.07 -21.69 14.22
CA PRO A 92 -9.54 -23.02 14.61
C PRO A 92 -8.44 -24.09 14.56
N GLY A 93 -8.50 -25.06 15.48
CA GLY A 93 -7.66 -26.27 15.44
C GLY A 93 -6.39 -26.20 16.30
N VAL A 94 -6.43 -26.92 17.44
CA VAL A 94 -5.35 -26.98 18.45
C VAL A 94 -4.00 -27.38 17.86
N ASN A 95 -3.99 -28.39 16.97
CA ASN A 95 -2.76 -28.91 16.38
C ASN A 95 -2.09 -27.91 15.43
N CYS A 96 -2.88 -27.14 14.67
CA CYS A 96 -2.35 -26.11 13.77
C CYS A 96 -1.72 -24.98 14.59
N ARG A 97 -2.43 -24.48 15.62
CA ARG A 97 -1.92 -23.46 16.54
C ARG A 97 -0.63 -23.89 17.24
N ARG A 98 -0.59 -25.12 17.78
CA ARG A 98 0.60 -25.66 18.45
C ARG A 98 1.81 -25.72 17.52
N TRP A 99 1.60 -26.16 16.28
CA TRP A 99 2.67 -26.23 15.29
C TRP A 99 3.16 -24.83 14.91
N LEU A 100 2.26 -23.87 14.65
CA LEU A 100 2.63 -22.49 14.30
C LEU A 100 3.37 -21.78 15.43
N ARG A 101 2.97 -22.02 16.69
CA ARG A 101 3.72 -21.55 17.87
C ARG A 101 5.14 -22.13 17.90
N ASN A 102 5.31 -23.44 17.70
CA ASN A 102 6.64 -24.06 17.68
C ASN A 102 7.48 -23.59 16.48
N PHE A 103 6.86 -23.22 15.37
CA PHE A 103 7.53 -22.64 14.21
C PHE A 103 8.10 -21.23 14.49
N LEU A 104 7.41 -20.44 15.33
CA LEU A 104 7.80 -19.07 15.65
C LEU A 104 8.73 -18.97 16.86
N CYS A 105 8.40 -19.69 17.95
CA CYS A 105 9.05 -19.59 19.25
C CYS A 105 10.31 -20.46 19.38
N GLY A 106 11.16 -20.15 20.37
CA GLY A 106 12.35 -20.95 20.70
C GLY A 106 13.48 -20.86 19.66
N ARG A 107 13.42 -19.87 18.77
CA ARG A 107 14.44 -19.64 17.75
C ARG A 107 15.55 -18.73 18.26
N TYR A 108 16.77 -19.03 17.84
CA TYR A 108 17.96 -18.24 18.15
C TYR A 108 18.73 -17.95 16.87
N ALA A 109 19.23 -16.73 16.73
CA ALA A 109 20.13 -16.33 15.67
C ALA A 109 21.55 -16.12 16.22
N LYS A 110 22.55 -16.34 15.38
CA LYS A 110 23.94 -15.94 15.61
C LYS A 110 24.55 -15.52 14.28
N THR A 111 25.51 -14.61 14.31
CA THR A 111 26.24 -14.15 13.13
C THR A 111 27.59 -14.85 13.08
N ARG A 112 28.03 -15.27 11.88
CA ARG A 112 29.36 -15.81 11.64
C ARG A 112 30.15 -14.83 10.78
N VAL A 113 31.36 -14.48 11.22
CA VAL A 113 32.32 -13.68 10.44
C VAL A 113 33.63 -14.44 10.38
N GLY A 114 34.00 -14.91 9.17
CA GLY A 114 35.12 -15.85 8.99
C GLY A 114 34.91 -17.13 9.81
N ASN A 115 35.82 -17.42 10.73
CA ASN A 115 35.75 -18.58 11.63
C ASN A 115 35.21 -18.26 13.03
N ARG A 116 34.76 -17.02 13.29
CA ARG A 116 34.20 -16.61 14.58
C ARG A 116 32.68 -16.55 14.52
N ASN A 117 32.03 -16.97 15.60
CA ASN A 117 30.59 -16.88 15.80
C ASN A 117 30.28 -15.87 16.90
N SER A 118 29.19 -15.12 16.76
CA SER A 118 28.62 -14.35 17.87
C SER A 118 27.88 -15.25 18.86
N ASP A 119 27.55 -14.69 20.01
CA ASP A 119 26.61 -15.30 20.94
C ASP A 119 25.25 -15.52 20.29
N ARG A 120 24.55 -16.55 20.78
CA ARG A 120 23.17 -16.85 20.36
C ARG A 120 22.23 -15.81 20.98
N ARG A 121 21.41 -15.17 20.15
CA ARG A 121 20.38 -14.23 20.59
C ARG A 121 18.98 -14.78 20.25
N PRO A 122 18.00 -14.69 21.16
CA PRO A 122 16.65 -15.15 20.88
C PRO A 122 16.00 -14.29 19.79
N MET A 123 15.29 -14.93 18.86
CA MET A 123 14.52 -14.25 17.82
C MET A 123 13.09 -14.02 18.32
N LEU A 124 12.81 -12.80 18.80
CA LEU A 124 11.50 -12.41 19.32
C LEU A 124 10.57 -11.79 18.27
N ARG A 125 11.12 -11.49 17.08
CA ARG A 125 10.41 -10.89 15.96
C ARG A 125 10.76 -11.59 14.66
N GLY A 126 9.88 -11.38 13.68
CA GLY A 126 10.04 -11.79 12.31
C GLY A 126 9.73 -13.25 12.05
N VAL A 127 9.47 -13.57 10.79
CA VAL A 127 9.27 -14.95 10.32
C VAL A 127 10.56 -15.50 9.71
N PRO A 128 10.78 -16.83 9.74
CA PRO A 128 11.92 -17.42 9.03
C PRO A 128 11.88 -17.07 7.53
N GLN A 129 12.91 -16.39 7.04
CA GLN A 129 13.06 -16.09 5.61
C GLN A 129 13.19 -17.38 4.80
N GLY A 130 12.65 -17.38 3.58
CA GLY A 130 12.59 -18.58 2.72
C GLY A 130 11.57 -19.63 3.17
N SER A 131 10.80 -19.38 4.23
CA SER A 131 9.73 -20.29 4.63
C SER A 131 8.49 -20.12 3.77
N VAL A 132 7.88 -21.25 3.40
CA VAL A 132 6.60 -21.27 2.67
C VAL A 132 5.46 -20.60 3.46
N LEU A 133 5.55 -20.59 4.79
CA LEU A 133 4.52 -20.01 5.67
C LEU A 133 4.72 -18.53 5.97
N GLY A 134 5.95 -18.00 5.83
CA GLY A 134 6.26 -16.60 6.15
C GLY A 134 5.30 -15.60 5.51
N PRO A 135 5.07 -15.66 4.18
CA PRO A 135 4.10 -14.82 3.49
C PRO A 135 2.67 -14.89 4.01
N TYR A 136 2.19 -16.09 4.36
CA TYR A 136 0.83 -16.28 4.87
C TYR A 136 0.69 -15.78 6.30
N LEU A 137 1.74 -15.92 7.11
CA LEU A 137 1.77 -15.35 8.46
C LEU A 137 1.80 -13.83 8.42
N PHE A 138 2.52 -13.23 7.48
CA PHE A 138 2.44 -11.79 7.23
C PHE A 138 1.04 -11.38 6.78
N SER A 139 0.44 -12.11 5.85
CA SER A 139 -0.94 -11.85 5.39
C SER A 139 -1.98 -11.94 6.51
N LEU A 140 -1.81 -12.89 7.44
CA LEU A 140 -2.63 -12.98 8.66
C LEU A 140 -2.38 -11.78 9.57
N TYR A 141 -1.13 -11.35 9.71
CA TYR A 141 -0.71 -10.23 10.55
C TYR A 141 -1.36 -8.91 10.14
N VAL A 142 -1.39 -8.62 8.84
CA VAL A 142 -1.94 -7.38 8.29
C VAL A 142 -3.44 -7.46 7.99
N HIS A 143 -4.07 -8.63 8.18
CA HIS A 143 -5.50 -8.79 7.94
C HIS A 143 -6.35 -7.78 8.73
N PRO A 144 -6.14 -7.55 10.05
CA PRO A 144 -6.89 -6.54 10.79
C PRO A 144 -6.63 -5.11 10.31
N LEU A 145 -5.41 -4.83 9.82
CA LEU A 145 -5.08 -3.53 9.24
C LEU A 145 -5.90 -3.27 7.98
N LEU A 146 -5.98 -4.24 7.07
CA LEU A 146 -6.75 -4.10 5.84
C LEU A 146 -8.25 -3.92 6.13
N ASN A 147 -8.80 -4.62 7.13
CA ASN A 147 -10.18 -4.39 7.58
C ASN A 147 -10.38 -2.96 8.11
N LEU A 148 -9.44 -2.46 8.91
CA LEU A 148 -9.50 -1.10 9.43
C LEU A 148 -9.48 -0.07 8.31
N LEU A 149 -8.54 -0.18 7.36
CA LEU A 149 -8.37 0.80 6.30
C LEU A 149 -9.51 0.78 5.28
N ASN A 150 -10.04 -0.40 4.94
CA ASN A 150 -11.18 -0.54 4.03
C ASN A 150 -12.54 -0.29 4.71
N SER A 151 -12.56 0.14 5.98
CA SER A 151 -13.80 0.54 6.66
C SER A 151 -14.16 2.01 6.42
N PHE A 152 -13.24 2.81 5.89
CA PHE A 152 -13.46 4.22 5.57
C PHE A 152 -14.14 4.35 4.20
N ALA A 153 -15.15 5.21 4.12
CA ALA A 153 -15.80 5.52 2.84
C ALA A 153 -14.81 6.21 1.89
N ASP A 154 -14.97 5.94 0.59
CA ASP A 154 -14.13 6.52 -0.48
C ASP A 154 -12.62 6.19 -0.37
N VAL A 155 -12.28 5.16 0.43
CA VAL A 155 -10.92 4.70 0.66
C VAL A 155 -10.83 3.20 0.39
N THR A 156 -9.86 2.82 -0.42
CA THR A 156 -9.53 1.43 -0.73
C THR A 156 -8.08 1.18 -0.38
N ALA A 157 -7.80 0.12 0.39
CA ALA A 157 -6.45 -0.25 0.79
C ALA A 157 -6.08 -1.64 0.28
N ASP A 158 -5.04 -1.69 -0.54
CA ASP A 158 -4.51 -2.90 -1.18
C ASP A 158 -3.08 -3.18 -0.71
N MET A 159 -2.74 -4.46 -0.58
CA MET A 159 -1.39 -4.89 -0.29
C MET A 159 -0.89 -5.96 -1.25
N TYR A 160 0.39 -5.85 -1.62
CA TYR A 160 1.14 -6.92 -2.23
C TYR A 160 2.38 -7.16 -1.41
N ALA A 161 2.39 -8.27 -0.68
CA ALA A 161 3.40 -8.56 0.33
C ALA A 161 3.34 -7.42 1.37
N ASP A 162 4.45 -6.73 1.59
CA ASP A 162 4.58 -5.58 2.47
C ASP A 162 4.29 -4.22 1.81
N ASP A 163 4.18 -4.14 0.48
CA ASP A 163 3.83 -2.90 -0.20
C ASP A 163 2.34 -2.58 0.03
N LEU A 164 2.04 -1.46 0.71
CA LEU A 164 0.68 -0.99 0.98
C LEU A 164 0.34 0.20 0.08
N SER A 165 -0.78 0.09 -0.64
CA SER A 165 -1.36 1.14 -1.46
C SER A 165 -2.68 1.59 -0.86
N ILE A 166 -2.82 2.89 -0.59
CA ILE A 166 -4.06 3.51 -0.14
C ILE A 166 -4.58 4.40 -1.26
N ILE A 167 -5.77 4.09 -1.75
CA ILE A 167 -6.45 4.77 -2.85
C ILE A 167 -7.57 5.60 -2.22
N VAL A 168 -7.56 6.91 -2.43
CA VAL A 168 -8.57 7.83 -1.91
C VAL A 168 -9.26 8.53 -3.07
N LYS A 169 -10.58 8.38 -3.14
CA LYS A 169 -11.42 9.10 -4.09
C LYS A 169 -11.71 10.50 -3.55
N GLY A 170 -11.60 11.51 -4.40
CA GLY A 170 -11.90 12.89 -4.02
C GLY A 170 -12.39 13.73 -5.20
N GLN A 171 -13.10 14.81 -4.90
CA GLN A 171 -13.48 15.81 -5.89
C GLN A 171 -12.30 16.74 -6.21
N SER A 172 -11.52 17.06 -5.18
CA SER A 172 -10.32 17.89 -5.25
C SER A 172 -9.23 17.40 -4.30
N ARG A 173 -8.05 18.04 -4.32
CA ARG A 173 -6.97 17.72 -3.36
C ARG A 173 -7.35 18.19 -1.96
N GLU A 174 -8.09 19.29 -1.88
CA GLU A 174 -8.66 19.87 -0.66
C GLU A 174 -9.54 18.86 0.09
N ASP A 175 -10.18 17.92 -0.62
CA ASP A 175 -11.03 16.89 -0.01
C ASP A 175 -10.28 15.57 0.22
N ALA A 176 -9.44 15.18 -0.74
CA ALA A 176 -8.73 13.90 -0.70
C ALA A 176 -7.60 13.89 0.35
N ILE A 177 -6.83 14.98 0.48
CA ILE A 177 -5.68 15.04 1.38
C ILE A 177 -6.09 14.95 2.85
N PRO A 178 -7.11 15.69 3.34
CA PRO A 178 -7.59 15.51 4.72
C PRO A 178 -8.06 14.10 5.01
N THR A 179 -8.79 13.48 4.07
CA THR A 179 -9.24 12.09 4.17
C THR A 179 -8.05 11.14 4.25
N ALA A 180 -7.06 11.29 3.37
CA ALA A 180 -5.83 10.51 3.41
C ALA A 180 -5.06 10.70 4.73
N ASN A 181 -4.89 11.93 5.21
CA ASN A 181 -4.23 12.23 6.48
C ASN A 181 -4.93 11.58 7.68
N MET A 182 -6.26 11.57 7.71
CA MET A 182 -7.03 10.87 8.73
C MET A 182 -6.73 9.36 8.71
N VAL A 183 -6.77 8.74 7.53
CA VAL A 183 -6.49 7.31 7.35
C VAL A 183 -5.03 6.99 7.73
N LEU A 184 -4.08 7.80 7.28
CA LEU A 184 -2.66 7.66 7.58
C LEU A 184 -2.36 7.79 9.08
N LYS A 185 -3.10 8.64 9.80
CA LYS A 185 -3.01 8.72 11.27
C LYS A 185 -3.47 7.43 11.94
N LYS A 186 -4.55 6.82 11.46
CA LYS A 186 -5.05 5.52 11.95
C LYS A 186 -4.07 4.38 11.63
N LEU A 187 -3.54 4.36 10.41
CA LEU A 187 -2.48 3.47 9.99
C LEU A 187 -1.25 3.58 10.90
N HIS A 188 -0.80 4.82 11.17
CA HIS A 188 0.37 5.06 12.00
C HIS A 188 0.15 4.58 13.45
N ALA A 189 -1.00 4.87 14.05
CA ALA A 189 -1.35 4.35 15.38
C ALA A 189 -1.35 2.82 15.42
N TRP A 190 -2.02 2.18 14.46
CA TRP A 190 -2.03 0.71 14.34
C TRP A 190 -0.63 0.13 14.16
N SER A 191 0.20 0.78 13.34
CA SER A 191 1.60 0.41 13.07
C SER A 191 2.44 0.41 14.35
N GLN A 192 2.28 1.42 15.21
CA GLN A 192 2.99 1.50 16.50
C GLN A 192 2.55 0.38 17.46
N GLU A 193 1.24 0.14 17.57
CA GLU A 193 0.69 -0.90 18.44
C GLU A 193 1.07 -2.33 18.01
N ASN A 194 1.25 -2.52 16.70
CA ASN A 194 1.56 -3.82 16.10
C ASN A 194 3.02 -3.92 15.64
N GLY A 195 3.91 -3.01 16.06
CA GLY A 195 5.34 -3.13 15.82
C GLY A 195 5.78 -3.17 14.35
N LEU A 196 4.96 -2.67 13.42
CA LEU A 196 5.23 -2.65 11.99
C LEU A 196 5.55 -1.21 11.55
N ALA A 197 6.76 -0.73 11.85
CA ALA A 197 7.13 0.68 11.66
C ALA A 197 7.05 1.12 10.18
N ILE A 198 6.43 2.27 9.94
CA ILE A 198 6.39 2.92 8.62
C ILE A 198 7.73 3.61 8.36
N ASN A 199 8.17 3.65 7.10
CA ASN A 199 9.33 4.39 6.64
C ASN A 199 8.89 5.61 5.80
N PRO A 200 8.72 6.79 6.40
CA PRO A 200 8.16 7.94 5.68
C PRO A 200 9.01 8.41 4.52
N SER A 201 10.34 8.21 4.60
CA SER A 201 11.28 8.63 3.55
C SER A 201 11.15 7.83 2.25
N LYS A 202 10.47 6.68 2.28
CA LYS A 202 10.19 5.84 1.12
C LYS A 202 8.71 5.84 0.73
N CYS A 203 7.87 6.56 1.48
CA CYS A 203 6.47 6.73 1.10
C CYS A 203 6.37 7.74 -0.04
N GLU A 204 5.52 7.43 -1.00
CA GLU A 204 5.27 8.28 -2.17
C GLU A 204 3.76 8.46 -2.34
N ALA A 205 3.34 9.57 -2.95
CA ALA A 205 1.94 9.75 -3.32
C ALA A 205 1.82 10.27 -4.75
N ALA A 206 0.71 9.94 -5.41
CA ALA A 206 0.41 10.37 -6.77
C ALA A 206 -1.05 10.82 -6.90
N TRP A 207 -1.26 11.98 -7.51
CA TRP A 207 -2.57 12.53 -7.81
C TRP A 207 -2.92 12.28 -9.28
N PHE A 208 -3.89 11.39 -9.52
CA PHE A 208 -4.34 11.04 -10.87
C PHE A 208 -5.44 11.99 -11.35
N THR A 209 -5.18 12.69 -12.46
CA THR A 209 -6.13 13.62 -13.09
C THR A 209 -5.94 13.67 -14.60
N LEU A 210 -7.04 13.88 -15.35
CA LEU A 210 -7.04 14.11 -16.80
C LEU A 210 -7.06 15.60 -17.16
N SER A 211 -7.44 16.48 -16.23
CA SER A 211 -7.62 17.90 -16.47
C SER A 211 -6.32 18.66 -16.26
N THR A 212 -5.91 19.43 -17.28
CA THR A 212 -4.78 20.38 -17.27
C THR A 212 -5.23 21.84 -17.16
N HIS A 213 -6.54 22.12 -17.10
CA HIS A 213 -7.10 23.42 -17.48
C HIS A 213 -7.86 24.16 -16.37
N THR A 214 -7.79 23.75 -15.11
CA THR A 214 -8.49 24.48 -14.03
C THR A 214 -7.55 24.87 -12.89
N GLU A 215 -7.72 26.09 -12.36
CA GLU A 215 -6.89 26.69 -11.30
C GLU A 215 -6.79 25.85 -10.01
N SER A 216 -7.75 24.95 -9.75
CA SER A 216 -7.72 23.97 -8.65
C SER A 216 -6.66 22.86 -8.86
N ASP A 217 -6.20 22.70 -10.09
CA ASP A 217 -5.35 21.59 -10.54
C ASP A 217 -3.88 21.99 -10.61
N TYR A 218 -3.60 23.30 -10.67
CA TYR A 218 -2.25 23.84 -10.57
C TYR A 218 -1.74 23.69 -9.14
N ASP A 219 -0.48 23.28 -9.00
CA ASP A 219 0.15 23.08 -7.71
C ASP A 219 0.17 24.38 -6.91
N ARG A 220 -0.69 24.48 -5.90
CA ARG A 220 -0.51 25.44 -4.81
C ARG A 220 0.36 24.73 -3.78
N GLU A 221 1.64 24.55 -4.14
CA GLU A 221 2.62 23.86 -3.30
C GLU A 221 2.45 24.30 -1.83
N GLY A 222 2.19 23.32 -0.95
CA GLY A 222 2.16 23.53 0.50
C GLY A 222 0.83 23.92 1.15
N LYS A 223 -0.28 24.10 0.41
CA LYS A 223 -1.57 24.45 1.09
C LYS A 223 -2.13 23.30 1.95
N TRP A 224 -1.89 22.05 1.54
CA TRP A 224 -2.39 20.86 2.22
C TRP A 224 -1.29 19.77 2.25
N PRO A 225 -0.45 19.73 3.30
CA PRO A 225 0.61 18.74 3.39
C PRO A 225 0.03 17.35 3.62
N LEU A 226 0.52 16.36 2.87
CA LEU A 226 0.23 14.95 3.11
C LEU A 226 1.26 14.41 4.11
N VAL A 227 0.81 13.93 5.26
CA VAL A 227 1.68 13.59 6.39
C VAL A 227 1.57 12.11 6.73
N VAL A 228 2.71 11.42 6.70
CA VAL A 228 2.85 10.02 7.09
C VAL A 228 3.79 9.93 8.28
N ALA A 229 3.31 9.39 9.40
CA ALA A 229 4.10 9.23 10.64
C ALA A 229 4.81 10.52 11.11
N GLY A 230 4.15 11.68 10.93
CA GLY A 230 4.69 12.98 11.31
C GLY A 230 5.64 13.63 10.30
N CYS A 231 5.93 12.97 9.17
CA CYS A 231 6.73 13.53 8.09
C CYS A 231 5.83 13.91 6.90
N GLU A 232 6.04 15.09 6.33
CA GLU A 232 5.42 15.47 5.07
C GLU A 232 6.03 14.67 3.93
N ILE A 233 5.18 14.12 3.05
CA ILE A 233 5.59 13.35 1.88
C ILE A 233 5.18 14.07 0.60
N PRO A 234 6.00 13.98 -0.47
CA PRO A 234 5.67 14.62 -1.73
C PRO A 234 4.49 13.93 -2.42
N VAL A 235 3.61 14.75 -3.03
CA VAL A 235 2.52 14.28 -3.88
C VAL A 235 2.89 14.58 -5.33
N MET A 236 3.08 13.55 -6.13
CA MET A 236 3.31 13.68 -7.56
C MET A 236 2.05 14.17 -8.27
N THR A 237 2.19 15.24 -9.06
CA THR A 237 1.12 15.88 -9.82
C THR A 237 1.43 15.89 -11.32
N MET A 238 0.48 16.35 -12.14
CA MET A 238 0.67 16.50 -13.58
C MET A 238 1.88 17.41 -13.89
N GLY A 239 2.82 16.91 -14.70
CA GLY A 239 4.03 17.64 -15.09
C GLY A 239 5.21 17.47 -14.12
N ALA A 240 5.06 16.70 -13.05
CA ALA A 240 6.17 16.38 -12.15
C ALA A 240 7.30 15.64 -12.89
N SER A 241 8.55 16.00 -12.56
CA SER A 241 9.74 15.39 -13.14
C SER A 241 10.04 13.97 -12.62
N ARG A 242 9.46 13.60 -11.47
CA ARG A 242 9.61 12.30 -10.83
C ARG A 242 8.32 11.50 -10.95
N THR A 243 8.43 10.23 -11.35
CA THR A 243 7.31 9.28 -11.41
C THR A 243 7.27 8.43 -10.14
N THR A 244 6.07 8.23 -9.60
CA THR A 244 5.81 7.30 -8.50
C THR A 244 5.89 5.87 -9.02
N LYS A 245 6.50 4.98 -8.24
CA LYS A 245 6.68 3.57 -8.64
C LYS A 245 5.83 2.64 -7.79
N LEU A 246 5.01 1.82 -8.44
CA LEU A 246 4.27 0.74 -7.79
C LEU A 246 4.71 -0.60 -8.37
N LEU A 247 5.20 -1.51 -7.52
CA LEU A 247 5.67 -2.86 -7.91
C LEU A 247 6.67 -2.85 -9.08
N GLY A 248 7.53 -1.83 -9.14
CA GLY A 248 8.52 -1.66 -10.21
C GLY A 248 8.00 -1.04 -11.51
N MET A 249 6.70 -0.69 -11.59
CA MET A 249 6.13 0.07 -12.72
C MET A 249 6.08 1.56 -12.40
N ASP A 250 6.57 2.38 -13.32
CA ASP A 250 6.39 3.84 -13.26
C ASP A 250 4.93 4.19 -13.60
N LEU A 251 4.26 4.86 -12.67
CA LEU A 251 2.92 5.39 -12.85
C LEU A 251 3.04 6.85 -13.29
N ASP A 252 2.46 7.18 -14.44
CA ASP A 252 2.26 8.57 -14.84
C ASP A 252 0.91 9.09 -14.30
N PRO A 253 0.77 10.41 -14.04
CA PRO A 253 -0.46 10.97 -13.47
C PRO A 253 -1.71 10.84 -14.38
N ARG A 254 -1.52 10.52 -15.67
CA ARG A 254 -2.62 10.16 -16.59
C ARG A 254 -2.90 8.66 -16.66
N LEU A 255 -2.06 7.84 -16.04
CA LEU A 255 -2.10 6.37 -16.08
C LEU A 255 -2.03 5.80 -17.50
N THR A 256 -1.33 6.50 -18.39
CA THR A 256 -1.10 6.06 -19.78
C THR A 256 -0.06 4.93 -19.89
N LEU A 257 0.74 4.69 -18.85
CA LEU A 257 1.76 3.64 -18.74
C LEU A 257 2.84 3.69 -19.84
N ASN A 258 2.90 4.77 -20.64
CA ASN A 258 3.82 4.92 -21.76
C ASN A 258 5.29 4.85 -21.33
N VAL A 259 5.63 5.43 -20.18
CA VAL A 259 6.99 5.41 -19.63
C VAL A 259 7.39 3.99 -19.21
N ALA A 260 6.48 3.28 -18.54
CA ALA A 260 6.69 1.89 -18.14
C ALA A 260 6.88 0.98 -19.36
N ALA A 261 6.02 1.12 -20.38
CA ALA A 261 6.12 0.38 -21.63
C ALA A 261 7.46 0.64 -22.33
N THR A 262 7.90 1.91 -22.42
CA THR A 262 9.15 2.29 -23.07
C THR A 262 10.38 1.72 -22.34
N LYS A 263 10.39 1.77 -20.99
CA LYS A 263 11.49 1.18 -20.19
C LYS A 263 11.54 -0.34 -20.30
N GLN A 264 10.38 -1.00 -20.33
CA GLN A 264 10.29 -2.44 -20.55
C GLN A 264 10.84 -2.82 -21.93
N CYS A 265 10.50 -2.08 -22.98
CA CYS A 265 11.04 -2.26 -24.32
C CYS A 265 12.56 -2.08 -24.35
N ALA A 266 13.09 -1.00 -23.75
CA ALA A 266 14.52 -0.74 -23.68
C ALA A 266 15.30 -1.84 -22.91
N ALA A 267 14.77 -2.31 -21.78
CA ALA A 267 15.36 -3.39 -21.00
C ALA A 267 15.35 -4.74 -21.74
N THR A 268 14.36 -4.96 -22.61
CA THR A 268 14.26 -6.16 -23.44
C THR A 268 15.24 -6.10 -24.60
N SER A 269 15.42 -4.93 -25.23
CA SER A 269 16.40 -4.71 -26.29
C SER A 269 17.86 -4.85 -25.81
N GLN A 270 18.16 -4.50 -24.55
CA GLN A 270 19.50 -4.65 -23.99
C GLN A 270 19.85 -6.08 -23.53
N ARG A 271 18.86 -6.95 -23.36
CA ARG A 271 19.07 -8.37 -23.03
C ARG A 271 19.24 -9.28 -24.26
N GLY A 272 19.20 -8.70 -25.46
CA GLY A 272 19.27 -9.40 -26.74
C GLY A 272 20.66 -9.47 -27.39
N TYR A 273 21.74 -9.20 -26.65
CA TYR A 273 23.13 -9.34 -27.12
C TYR A 273 23.96 -10.18 -26.16
#